data_AF-A0AAD1WZ68-F1
#
_entry.id   AF-A0AAD1WZ68-F1
#
_cell.length_a   1.000
_cell.length_b   1.000
_cell.length_c   1.000
_cell.angle_alpha   90.00
_cell.angle_beta   90.00
_cell.angle_gamma   90.00
#
_symmetry.space_group_name_H-M   'P 1'
#
loop_
_entity.id
_entity.type
_entity.pdbx_description
1 polymer ?
#
loop_
_entity_poly.entity_id
_entity_poly.type
_entity_poly.pdbx_seq_one_letter_code
_entity_poly.pdbx_strand_id
1 'polypeptide(L)'
;QISLIGGRLCEDVSSKSSKQNPAKIGQRTAKYRTSRRQKAPTKGNSMGKRSLNKQNASGQGSQDIGDCRHRGYLIRRGAVHGYPQRATSELRLNHISSEEEDDTPATKRDIKSLLKDIRSLFQAIIREDIHSLTGRVKLTEDVVSGLLTSQTALREAQATTSWAQESLATKMADLEDKSRQNNIKLRGVPEEVATNELPQYLSRLFYHLLPPKREKAIIINTATAYPNRLTSKIHHQGT
;
A
#
# COMPACT_ATOMS: atom_id res chain seq x y z
N GLN A 1 -45.46 7.57 -3.28
CA GLN A 1 -44.90 8.68 -2.50
C GLN A 1 -43.44 8.85 -2.90
N ILE A 2 -43.13 9.95 -3.58
CA ILE A 2 -41.78 10.29 -4.02
C ILE A 2 -41.22 11.25 -2.97
N SER A 3 -40.11 10.90 -2.34
CA SER A 3 -39.36 11.81 -1.47
C SER A 3 -37.89 11.74 -1.86
N LEU A 4 -37.52 12.62 -2.79
CA LEU A 4 -36.15 13.06 -3.01
C LEU A 4 -35.89 14.20 -2.04
N ILE A 5 -34.92 14.05 -1.14
CA ILE A 5 -34.34 15.18 -0.42
C ILE A 5 -32.87 15.23 -0.81
N GLY A 6 -32.54 16.31 -1.52
CA GLY A 6 -31.23 16.63 -2.03
C GLY A 6 -30.30 17.18 -0.96
N GLY A 7 -29.01 17.16 -1.29
CA GLY A 7 -27.93 17.58 -0.40
C GLY A 7 -27.69 19.08 -0.33
N ARG A 8 -26.76 19.42 0.57
CA ARG A 8 -25.82 20.57 0.59
C ARG A 8 -24.59 20.05 1.38
N LEU A 9 -23.39 19.91 0.84
CA LEU A 9 -22.38 20.90 0.46
C LEU A 9 -22.07 21.97 1.52
N CYS A 10 -20.90 21.76 2.14
CA CYS A 10 -19.82 22.70 2.50
C CYS A 10 -20.01 23.84 3.52
N GLU A 11 -18.86 24.16 4.16
CA GLU A 11 -18.54 25.27 5.09
C GLU A 11 -18.81 24.93 6.58
N ASP A 12 -17.90 25.02 7.55
CA ASP A 12 -16.61 25.70 7.71
C ASP A 12 -15.71 24.95 8.72
N VAL A 13 -14.43 24.73 8.39
CA VAL A 13 -13.41 24.29 9.35
C VAL A 13 -12.76 25.55 9.93
N SER A 14 -13.30 26.03 11.06
CA SER A 14 -12.70 27.08 11.86
C SER A 14 -11.53 26.53 12.69
N SER A 15 -10.32 26.91 12.28
CA SER A 15 -9.06 26.67 12.98
C SER A 15 -8.94 27.62 14.19
N LYS A 16 -9.20 27.10 15.40
CA LYS A 16 -8.78 27.75 16.65
C LYS A 16 -7.62 26.97 17.26
N SER A 17 -6.45 27.60 17.17
CA SER A 17 -5.22 27.28 17.88
C SER A 17 -5.44 27.29 19.40
N SER A 18 -5.37 26.13 20.04
CA SER A 18 -5.24 26.02 21.50
C SER A 18 -3.87 25.47 21.84
N LYS A 19 -3.03 26.35 22.39
CA LYS A 19 -1.77 26.01 23.05
C LYS A 19 -2.12 25.26 24.34
N GLN A 20 -1.88 23.95 24.39
CA GLN A 20 -1.82 23.19 25.64
C GLN A 20 -0.51 22.42 25.74
N ASN A 21 0.14 22.63 26.88
CA ASN A 21 1.44 22.12 27.29
C ASN A 21 1.54 20.58 27.22
N PRO A 22 2.64 20.00 26.74
CA PRO A 22 2.90 18.59 26.97
C PRO A 22 3.41 18.39 28.41
N ALA A 23 2.52 17.91 29.28
CA ALA A 23 2.91 17.33 30.55
C ALA A 23 3.81 16.11 30.34
N LYS A 24 4.89 16.05 31.12
CA LYS A 24 5.88 14.98 31.16
C LYS A 24 5.21 13.63 31.46
N ILE A 25 5.06 12.77 30.44
CA ILE A 25 4.67 11.37 30.61
C ILE A 25 5.93 10.58 30.94
N GLY A 26 5.97 10.09 32.19
CA GLY A 26 7.05 9.29 32.74
C GLY A 26 7.29 8.01 31.95
N GLN A 27 8.55 7.79 31.60
CA GLN A 27 9.06 6.53 31.09
C GLN A 27 8.99 5.48 32.21
N ARG A 28 8.02 4.56 32.12
CA ARG A 28 8.09 3.25 32.80
C ARG A 28 8.37 2.18 31.74
N THR A 29 9.65 1.92 31.51
CA THR A 29 10.11 0.79 30.71
C THR A 29 9.86 -0.51 31.47
N ALA A 30 8.83 -1.27 31.07
CA ALA A 30 8.64 -2.64 31.51
C ALA A 30 9.69 -3.54 30.83
N LYS A 31 10.59 -4.09 31.63
CA LYS A 31 11.56 -5.11 31.23
C LYS A 31 10.83 -6.44 30.99
N TYR A 32 10.50 -6.77 29.74
CA TYR A 32 10.08 -8.12 29.40
C TYR A 32 11.30 -9.03 29.22
N ARG A 33 11.43 -9.93 30.19
CA ARG A 33 12.40 -11.02 30.31
C ARG A 33 12.05 -12.10 29.27
N THR A 34 12.72 -12.11 28.12
CA THR A 34 12.59 -13.19 27.14
C THR A 34 13.38 -14.42 27.63
N SER A 35 12.65 -15.40 28.16
CA SER A 35 13.18 -16.73 28.47
C SER A 35 13.55 -17.46 27.19
N ARG A 36 14.85 -17.52 26.95
CA ARG A 36 15.56 -18.30 25.94
C ARG A 36 15.36 -19.80 26.19
N ARG A 37 14.41 -20.43 25.49
CA ARG A 37 14.31 -21.91 25.46
C ARG A 37 14.93 -22.41 24.16
N GLN A 38 16.16 -22.91 24.27
CA GLN A 38 16.84 -23.64 23.20
C GLN A 38 16.05 -24.92 22.91
N LYS A 39 15.70 -25.16 21.65
CA LYS A 39 15.36 -26.50 21.14
C LYS A 39 16.40 -26.87 20.09
N ALA A 40 17.01 -28.02 20.32
CA ALA A 40 18.08 -28.62 19.51
C ALA A 40 17.61 -28.97 18.09
N PRO A 41 18.52 -28.97 17.09
CA PRO A 41 18.22 -29.48 15.76
C PRO A 41 18.33 -31.01 15.73
N THR A 42 17.21 -31.70 15.55
CA THR A 42 17.20 -33.11 15.18
C THR A 42 17.51 -33.25 13.70
N LYS A 43 18.69 -33.80 13.41
CA LYS A 43 19.06 -34.34 12.09
C LYS A 43 18.19 -35.57 11.82
N GLY A 44 17.39 -35.52 10.77
CA GLY A 44 16.64 -36.66 10.23
C GLY A 44 16.97 -36.83 8.75
N ASN A 45 17.92 -37.72 8.46
CA ASN A 45 18.05 -38.35 7.15
C ASN A 45 16.82 -39.22 6.90
N SER A 46 16.21 -39.14 5.70
CA SER A 46 15.85 -40.37 4.97
C SER A 46 15.52 -40.05 3.51
N MET A 47 16.14 -40.86 2.66
CA MET A 47 15.84 -40.99 1.24
C MET A 47 14.41 -41.45 1.01
N GLY A 48 13.81 -40.96 -0.07
CA GLY A 48 12.51 -41.45 -0.55
C GLY A 48 12.19 -40.94 -1.94
N LYS A 49 12.97 -41.35 -2.95
CA LYS A 49 12.52 -41.26 -4.35
C LYS A 49 11.35 -42.22 -4.52
N ARG A 50 10.13 -41.70 -4.67
CA ARG A 50 9.02 -42.43 -5.30
C ARG A 50 8.48 -41.63 -6.47
N SER A 51 8.78 -42.17 -7.64
CA SER A 51 8.10 -41.92 -8.90
C SER A 51 6.62 -42.28 -8.74
N LEU A 52 5.73 -41.34 -9.02
CA LEU A 52 4.34 -41.65 -9.34
C LEU A 52 3.95 -40.87 -10.60
N ASN A 53 3.87 -41.67 -11.65
CA ASN A 53 3.16 -41.48 -12.89
C ASN A 53 1.69 -41.10 -12.61
N LYS A 54 1.18 -40.02 -13.22
CA LYS A 54 -0.27 -39.84 -13.39
C LYS A 54 -0.54 -38.97 -14.62
N GLN A 55 -0.92 -39.66 -15.69
CA GLN A 55 -1.60 -39.09 -16.84
C GLN A 55 -3.03 -38.67 -16.47
N ASN A 56 -3.45 -37.57 -17.08
CA ASN A 56 -4.80 -37.25 -17.58
C ASN A 56 -6.01 -37.45 -16.65
N ALA A 57 -6.59 -36.33 -16.22
CA ALA A 57 -8.02 -36.18 -16.09
C ALA A 57 -8.42 -34.71 -16.33
N SER A 58 -9.02 -34.47 -17.49
CA SER A 58 -9.82 -33.30 -17.83
C SER A 58 -11.07 -33.22 -16.96
N GLY A 59 -11.44 -32.02 -16.50
CA GLY A 59 -12.76 -31.83 -15.88
C GLY A 59 -12.86 -30.55 -15.04
N GLN A 60 -13.24 -29.47 -15.71
CA GLN A 60 -13.93 -28.26 -15.24
C GLN A 60 -14.12 -28.11 -13.71
N GLY A 61 -13.56 -27.03 -13.16
CA GLY A 61 -13.97 -26.54 -11.85
C GLY A 61 -13.15 -25.37 -11.33
N SER A 62 -13.88 -24.39 -10.79
CA SER A 62 -13.46 -23.42 -9.78
C SER A 62 -12.60 -22.24 -10.25
N GLN A 63 -13.26 -21.08 -10.29
CA GLN A 63 -12.61 -19.78 -10.14
C GLN A 63 -12.05 -19.68 -8.71
N ASP A 64 -10.86 -20.22 -8.52
CA ASP A 64 -10.08 -20.00 -7.30
C ASP A 64 -9.61 -18.56 -7.28
N ILE A 65 -10.13 -17.84 -6.28
CA ILE A 65 -9.70 -16.52 -5.86
C ILE A 65 -8.20 -16.63 -5.55
N GLY A 66 -7.41 -15.92 -6.34
CA GLY A 66 -5.96 -16.03 -6.36
C GLY A 66 -5.36 -15.82 -4.98
N ASP A 67 -4.68 -16.86 -4.51
CA ASP A 67 -3.57 -16.78 -3.57
C ASP A 67 -2.55 -15.78 -4.14
N CYS A 68 -2.64 -14.52 -3.72
CA CYS A 68 -1.58 -13.53 -3.85
C CYS A 68 -0.44 -13.94 -2.93
N ARG A 69 0.27 -15.02 -3.29
CA ARG A 69 1.60 -15.31 -2.77
C ARG A 69 2.41 -14.05 -3.02
N HIS A 70 2.74 -13.37 -1.93
CA HIS A 70 3.79 -12.38 -1.88
C HIS A 70 5.02 -12.98 -2.54
N ARG A 71 5.19 -12.71 -3.84
CA ARG A 71 6.49 -12.71 -4.48
C ARG A 71 7.26 -11.69 -3.68
N GLY A 72 8.06 -12.18 -2.74
CA GLY A 72 9.15 -11.43 -2.17
C GLY A 72 10.00 -10.99 -3.35
N TYR A 73 9.75 -9.78 -3.84
CA TYR A 73 10.70 -9.08 -4.64
C TYR A 73 11.89 -8.90 -3.70
N LEU A 74 12.87 -9.81 -3.83
CA LEU A 74 14.23 -9.46 -3.51
C LEU A 74 14.47 -8.18 -4.30
N ILE A 75 14.36 -7.05 -3.60
CA ILE A 75 15.06 -5.83 -3.99
C ILE A 75 16.52 -6.25 -3.90
N ARG A 76 17.02 -6.86 -4.98
CA ARG A 76 18.45 -6.83 -5.27
C ARG A 76 18.75 -5.35 -5.17
N ARG A 77 19.42 -4.96 -4.09
CA ARG A 77 20.20 -3.73 -4.08
C ARG A 77 21.05 -3.85 -5.33
N GLY A 78 20.58 -3.24 -6.42
CA GLY A 78 21.38 -3.08 -7.61
C GLY A 78 22.63 -2.43 -7.08
N ALA A 79 23.74 -3.16 -7.16
CA ALA A 79 25.04 -2.57 -7.02
C ALA A 79 24.95 -1.31 -7.89
N VAL A 80 25.02 -0.15 -7.24
CA VAL A 80 25.07 1.14 -7.90
C VAL A 80 26.16 0.95 -8.93
N HIS A 81 25.74 0.79 -10.19
CA HIS A 81 26.65 0.58 -11.28
C HIS A 81 27.47 1.85 -11.25
N GLY A 82 28.71 1.72 -10.75
CA GLY A 82 29.65 2.79 -10.75
C GLY A 82 29.60 3.35 -12.15
N TYR A 83 29.15 4.60 -12.27
CA TYR A 83 29.26 5.32 -13.51
C TYR A 83 30.68 5.06 -13.99
N PRO A 84 30.89 4.53 -15.20
CA PRO A 84 32.23 4.38 -15.72
C PRO A 84 32.85 5.76 -15.57
N GLN A 85 33.91 5.86 -14.75
CA GLN A 85 34.71 7.06 -14.69
C GLN A 85 35.07 7.32 -16.14
N ARG A 86 34.42 8.33 -16.74
CA ARG A 86 34.84 8.84 -18.03
C ARG A 86 36.28 9.21 -17.78
N ALA A 87 37.19 8.39 -18.30
CA ALA A 87 38.56 8.75 -18.48
C ALA A 87 38.49 10.15 -19.07
N THR A 88 38.88 11.13 -18.25
CA THR A 88 39.13 12.48 -18.73
C THR A 88 40.21 12.26 -19.76
N SER A 89 39.78 12.21 -21.03
CA SER A 89 40.69 12.23 -22.15
C SER A 89 41.42 13.54 -21.94
N GLU A 90 42.64 13.45 -21.41
CA GLU A 90 43.60 14.51 -21.47
C GLU A 90 43.63 14.90 -22.94
N LEU A 91 42.93 15.97 -23.28
CA LEU A 91 43.17 16.73 -24.49
C LEU A 91 44.58 17.26 -24.32
N ARG A 92 45.56 16.39 -24.60
CA ARG A 92 46.92 16.77 -24.95
C ARG A 92 46.75 17.62 -26.19
N LEU A 93 46.62 18.93 -25.96
CA LEU A 93 46.90 19.96 -26.92
C LEU A 93 48.36 19.74 -27.30
N ASN A 94 48.56 18.88 -28.28
CA ASN A 94 49.84 18.66 -28.91
C ASN A 94 50.36 20.03 -29.31
N HIS A 95 51.54 20.32 -28.77
CA HIS A 95 52.36 21.46 -29.07
C HIS A 95 52.58 21.47 -30.58
N ILE A 96 51.79 22.27 -31.32
CA ILE A 96 52.06 22.57 -32.71
C ILE A 96 53.26 23.53 -32.69
N SER A 97 54.45 22.95 -32.55
CA SER A 97 55.70 23.61 -32.93
C SER A 97 55.80 23.52 -34.44
N SER A 98 55.24 24.50 -35.14
CA SER A 98 55.47 24.70 -36.57
C SER A 98 56.81 25.41 -36.73
N GLU A 99 57.82 24.65 -37.14
CA GLU A 99 59.03 25.16 -37.78
C GLU A 99 58.65 25.64 -39.19
N GLU A 100 58.33 26.93 -39.33
CA GLU A 100 58.27 27.60 -40.64
C GLU A 100 58.99 28.95 -40.55
N GLU A 101 60.25 28.91 -41.02
CA GLU A 101 61.01 30.06 -41.47
C GLU A 101 60.25 30.73 -42.61
N ASP A 102 59.85 31.99 -42.39
CA ASP A 102 59.60 32.97 -43.45
C ASP A 102 59.29 34.33 -42.81
N ASP A 103 60.03 35.33 -43.26
CA ASP A 103 60.18 36.64 -42.65
C ASP A 103 59.01 37.58 -42.95
N THR A 104 57.96 37.51 -42.13
CA THR A 104 57.13 38.69 -41.80
C THR A 104 56.82 38.72 -40.29
N PRO A 105 57.70 39.34 -39.46
CA PRO A 105 57.56 39.28 -38.00
C PRO A 105 56.34 40.02 -37.45
N ALA A 106 55.75 40.94 -38.23
CA ALA A 106 54.55 41.67 -37.82
C ALA A 106 53.28 40.79 -37.88
N THR A 107 53.04 40.13 -39.02
CA THR A 107 51.85 39.29 -39.24
C THR A 107 51.80 38.08 -38.31
N LYS A 108 52.96 37.45 -38.03
CA LYS A 108 53.06 36.33 -37.07
C LYS A 108 52.71 36.74 -35.63
N ARG A 109 53.01 37.98 -35.20
CA ARG A 109 52.61 38.49 -33.88
C ARG A 109 51.11 38.72 -33.80
N ASP A 110 50.53 39.29 -34.85
CA ASP A 110 49.11 39.60 -34.91
C ASP A 110 48.27 38.31 -34.90
N ILE A 111 48.65 37.29 -35.68
CA ILE A 111 47.99 35.97 -35.68
C ILE A 111 48.06 35.32 -34.29
N LYS A 112 49.22 35.38 -33.61
CA LYS A 112 49.36 34.84 -32.26
C LYS A 112 48.47 35.57 -31.24
N SER A 113 48.34 36.89 -31.37
CA SER A 113 47.45 37.68 -30.51
C SER A 113 45.98 37.31 -30.73
N LEU A 114 45.56 37.19 -31.99
CA LEU A 114 44.20 36.79 -32.37
C LEU A 114 43.86 35.38 -31.88
N LEU A 115 44.79 34.42 -31.99
CA LEU A 115 44.59 33.08 -31.44
C LEU A 115 44.46 33.08 -29.91
N LYS A 116 45.20 33.96 -29.22
CA LYS A 116 45.09 34.12 -27.77
C LYS A 116 43.72 34.69 -27.39
N ASP A 117 43.24 35.69 -28.14
CA ASP A 117 41.95 36.32 -27.91
C ASP A 117 40.81 35.32 -28.17
N ILE A 118 40.85 34.60 -29.29
CA ILE A 118 39.90 33.53 -29.61
C ILE A 118 39.90 32.45 -28.51
N ARG A 119 41.08 32.02 -28.06
CA ARG A 119 41.18 31.04 -26.95
C ARG A 119 40.55 31.58 -25.67
N SER A 120 40.78 32.84 -25.33
CA SER A 120 40.20 33.47 -24.15
C SER A 120 38.67 33.58 -24.24
N LEU A 121 38.15 33.92 -25.43
CA LEU A 121 36.72 34.00 -25.71
C LEU A 121 36.06 32.61 -25.55
N PHE A 122 36.63 31.57 -26.17
CA PHE A 122 36.12 30.21 -26.02
C PHE A 122 36.17 29.74 -24.56
N GLN A 123 37.26 30.04 -23.84
CA GLN A 123 37.35 29.70 -22.42
C GLN A 123 36.29 30.42 -21.57
N ALA A 124 35.96 31.67 -21.89
CA ALA A 124 34.91 32.40 -21.21
C ALA A 124 33.53 31.78 -21.47
N ILE A 125 33.20 31.50 -22.73
CA ILE A 125 31.92 30.88 -23.12
C ILE A 125 31.76 29.51 -22.47
N ILE A 126 32.79 28.66 -22.54
CA ILE A 126 32.75 27.32 -21.94
C ILE A 126 32.54 27.40 -20.42
N ARG A 127 33.18 28.37 -19.74
CA ARG A 127 33.00 28.55 -18.29
C ARG A 127 31.58 28.98 -17.94
N GLU A 128 31.02 29.89 -18.71
CA GLU A 128 29.63 30.34 -18.53
C GLU A 128 28.64 29.19 -18.74
N ASP A 129 28.81 28.42 -19.81
CA ASP A 129 27.95 27.26 -20.11
C ASP A 129 28.06 26.19 -19.02
N ILE A 130 29.28 25.87 -18.56
CA ILE A 130 29.48 24.92 -17.45
C ILE A 130 28.80 25.43 -16.19
N HIS A 131 28.91 26.73 -15.89
CA HIS A 131 28.28 27.32 -14.71
C HIS A 131 26.75 27.26 -14.80
N SER A 132 26.18 27.65 -15.95
CA SER A 132 24.75 27.58 -16.24
C SER A 132 24.21 26.16 -16.14
N LEU A 133 24.91 25.19 -16.75
CA LEU A 133 24.55 23.77 -16.69
C LEU A 133 24.61 23.24 -15.26
N THR A 134 25.66 23.59 -14.51
CA THR A 134 25.80 23.22 -13.09
C THR A 134 24.64 23.75 -12.25
N GLY A 135 24.23 25.00 -12.49
CA GLY A 135 23.07 25.60 -11.81
C GLY A 135 21.78 24.82 -12.10
N ARG A 136 21.52 24.50 -13.37
CA ARG A 136 20.36 23.69 -13.77
C ARG A 136 20.36 22.29 -13.15
N VAL A 137 21.52 21.62 -13.13
CA VAL A 137 21.66 20.29 -12.52
C VAL A 137 21.33 20.36 -11.02
N LYS A 138 21.88 21.34 -10.29
CA LYS A 138 21.55 21.52 -8.86
C LYS A 138 20.06 21.71 -8.61
N LEU A 139 19.39 22.57 -9.39
CA LEU A 139 17.95 22.76 -9.28
C LEU A 139 17.18 21.46 -9.52
N THR A 140 17.59 20.65 -10.50
CA THR A 140 16.95 19.35 -10.73
C THR A 140 17.21 18.36 -9.60
N GLU A 141 18.41 18.35 -9.01
CA GLU A 141 18.76 17.49 -7.87
C GLU A 141 17.96 17.86 -6.61
N ASP A 142 17.76 19.16 -6.37
CA ASP A 142 16.94 19.66 -5.25
C ASP A 142 15.47 19.26 -5.42
N VAL A 143 14.92 19.39 -6.64
CA VAL A 143 13.54 18.98 -6.94
C VAL A 143 13.37 17.47 -6.77
N VAL A 144 14.33 16.66 -7.26
CA VAL A 144 14.30 15.21 -7.09
C VAL A 144 14.39 14.82 -5.61
N SER A 145 15.25 15.48 -4.85
CA SER A 145 15.37 15.26 -3.40
C SER A 145 14.05 15.58 -2.68
N GLY A 146 13.41 16.70 -3.02
CA GLY A 146 12.08 17.06 -2.51
C GLY A 146 11.01 16.01 -2.87
N LEU A 147 10.99 15.55 -4.12
CA LEU A 147 10.06 14.51 -4.56
C LEU A 147 10.26 13.19 -3.80
N LEU A 148 11.51 12.77 -3.58
CA LEU A 148 11.82 11.55 -2.84
C LEU A 148 11.34 11.64 -1.37
N THR A 149 11.58 12.76 -0.69
CA THR A 149 11.10 12.97 0.68
C THR A 149 9.57 12.97 0.78
N SER A 150 8.88 13.60 -0.18
CA SER A 150 7.43 13.57 -0.27
C SER A 150 6.91 12.15 -0.53
N GLN A 151 7.54 11.41 -1.45
CA GLN A 151 7.17 10.04 -1.75
C GLN A 151 7.33 9.11 -0.53
N THR A 152 8.39 9.27 0.26
CA THR A 152 8.56 8.48 1.49
C THR A 152 7.48 8.79 2.52
N ALA A 153 7.14 10.06 2.73
CA ALA A 153 6.07 10.46 3.64
C ALA A 153 4.70 9.92 3.21
N LEU A 154 4.39 9.95 1.91
CA LEU A 154 3.15 9.37 1.37
C LEU A 154 3.08 7.85 1.59
N ARG A 155 4.19 7.13 1.43
CA ARG A 155 4.23 5.68 1.68
C ARG A 155 4.00 5.35 3.16
N GLU A 156 4.55 6.13 4.07
CA GLU A 156 4.32 5.97 5.50
C GLU A 156 2.86 6.27 5.88
N ALA A 157 2.28 7.34 5.34
CA ALA A 157 0.86 7.66 5.50
C ALA A 157 -0.06 6.56 4.92
N GLN A 158 0.31 5.98 3.78
CA GLN A 158 -0.42 4.84 3.19
C GLN A 158 -0.34 3.59 4.08
N ALA A 159 0.84 3.28 4.64
CA ALA A 159 0.99 2.13 5.52
C ALA A 159 0.17 2.27 6.80
N THR A 160 0.17 3.45 7.42
CA THR A 160 -0.60 3.73 8.65
C THR A 160 -2.11 3.66 8.41
N THR A 161 -2.59 4.21 7.29
CA THR A 161 -4.02 4.14 6.91
C THR A 161 -4.46 2.71 6.58
N SER A 162 -3.65 1.95 5.85
CA SER A 162 -3.92 0.53 5.56
C SER A 162 -4.04 -0.29 6.85
N TRP A 163 -3.14 -0.08 7.80
CA TRP A 163 -3.19 -0.76 9.10
C TRP A 163 -4.44 -0.37 9.91
N ALA A 164 -4.82 0.91 9.90
CA ALA A 164 -6.03 1.37 10.57
C ALA A 164 -7.31 0.77 9.95
N GLN A 165 -7.37 0.66 8.63
CA GLN A 165 -8.48 0.01 7.92
C GLN A 165 -8.59 -1.47 8.28
N GLU A 166 -7.49 -2.20 8.31
CA GLU A 166 -7.46 -3.61 8.71
C GLU A 166 -7.92 -3.78 10.16
N SER A 167 -7.41 -2.94 11.07
CA SER A 167 -7.81 -2.97 12.49
C SER A 167 -9.31 -2.67 12.67
N LEU A 168 -9.85 -1.71 11.92
CA LEU A 168 -11.29 -1.41 11.95
C LEU A 168 -12.11 -2.57 11.38
N ALA A 169 -11.67 -3.19 10.29
CA ALA A 169 -12.35 -4.35 9.72
C ALA A 169 -12.42 -5.51 10.72
N THR A 170 -11.32 -5.81 11.43
CA THR A 170 -11.33 -6.83 12.50
C THR A 170 -12.29 -6.49 13.62
N LYS A 171 -12.29 -5.23 14.11
CA LYS A 171 -13.22 -4.81 15.17
C LYS A 171 -14.67 -4.86 14.72
N MET A 172 -14.96 -4.51 13.47
CA MET A 172 -16.30 -4.61 12.91
C MET A 172 -16.76 -6.08 12.82
N ALA A 173 -15.88 -6.99 12.38
CA ALA A 173 -16.17 -8.42 12.38
C ALA A 173 -16.47 -8.94 13.81
N ASP A 174 -15.67 -8.56 14.81
CA ASP A 174 -15.90 -8.93 16.21
C ASP A 174 -17.25 -8.40 16.74
N LEU A 175 -17.61 -7.17 16.37
CA LEU A 175 -18.89 -6.56 16.76
C LEU A 175 -20.07 -7.23 16.06
N GLU A 176 -19.94 -7.58 14.78
CA GLU A 176 -20.95 -8.34 14.06
C GLU A 176 -21.17 -9.72 14.67
N ASP A 177 -20.09 -10.43 15.02
CA ASP A 177 -20.16 -11.73 15.66
C ASP A 177 -20.84 -11.64 17.03
N LYS A 178 -20.42 -10.68 17.87
CA LYS A 178 -21.08 -10.41 19.16
C LYS A 178 -22.55 -10.04 19.00
N SER A 179 -22.89 -9.26 17.98
CA SER A 179 -24.29 -8.93 17.68
C SER A 179 -25.11 -10.14 17.24
N ARG A 180 -24.48 -11.16 16.64
CA ARG A 180 -25.15 -12.37 16.16
C ARG A 180 -25.15 -13.52 17.17
N GLN A 181 -24.34 -13.46 18.23
CA GLN A 181 -24.24 -14.54 19.24
C GLN A 181 -25.58 -14.91 19.88
N ASN A 182 -26.49 -13.94 20.03
CA ASN A 182 -27.82 -14.17 20.60
C ASN A 182 -28.90 -14.45 19.54
N ASN A 183 -28.54 -14.47 18.26
CA ASN A 183 -29.49 -14.69 17.17
C ASN A 183 -29.57 -16.18 16.85
N ILE A 184 -30.74 -16.78 17.07
CA ILE A 184 -31.01 -18.17 16.72
C ILE A 184 -31.68 -18.22 15.35
N LYS A 185 -31.12 -19.03 14.43
CA LYS A 185 -31.74 -19.29 13.13
C LYS A 185 -32.60 -20.55 13.24
N LEU A 186 -33.91 -20.39 13.05
CA LEU A 186 -34.86 -21.50 13.04
C LEU A 186 -35.27 -21.80 11.61
N ARG A 187 -35.30 -23.09 11.26
CA ARG A 187 -35.75 -23.59 9.94
C ARG A 187 -37.00 -24.44 10.14
N GLY A 188 -37.85 -24.51 9.12
CA GLY A 188 -39.09 -25.30 9.16
C GLY A 188 -40.23 -24.61 9.92
N VAL A 189 -40.18 -23.29 10.08
CA VAL A 189 -41.35 -22.52 10.51
C VAL A 189 -42.34 -22.48 9.34
N PRO A 190 -43.63 -22.82 9.53
CA PRO A 190 -44.62 -22.75 8.46
C PRO A 190 -44.73 -21.33 7.89
N GLU A 191 -44.78 -21.21 6.57
CA GLU A 191 -44.85 -19.90 5.89
C GLU A 191 -46.17 -19.16 6.15
N GLU A 192 -47.22 -19.89 6.56
CA GLU A 192 -48.53 -19.36 6.94
C GLU A 192 -48.48 -18.47 8.20
N VAL A 193 -47.43 -18.62 9.04
CA VAL A 193 -47.27 -17.82 10.25
C VAL A 193 -46.86 -16.41 9.89
N ALA A 194 -47.76 -15.46 10.08
CA ALA A 194 -47.49 -14.04 9.85
C ALA A 194 -46.33 -13.54 10.73
N THR A 195 -45.54 -12.58 10.22
CA THR A 195 -44.35 -12.05 10.92
C THR A 195 -44.69 -11.47 12.29
N ASN A 196 -45.89 -10.90 12.44
CA ASN A 196 -46.38 -10.32 13.70
C ASN A 196 -46.73 -11.38 14.76
N GLU A 197 -47.08 -12.60 14.34
CA GLU A 197 -47.45 -13.72 15.21
C GLU A 197 -46.26 -14.61 15.57
N LEU A 198 -45.14 -14.44 14.86
CA LEU A 198 -43.93 -15.23 15.01
C LEU A 198 -43.39 -15.29 16.46
N PRO A 199 -43.35 -14.20 17.25
CA PRO A 199 -42.89 -14.28 18.64
C PRO A 199 -43.77 -15.17 19.54
N GLN A 200 -45.09 -15.18 19.31
CA GLN A 200 -46.02 -16.01 20.08
C GLN A 200 -45.88 -17.48 19.68
N TYR A 201 -45.79 -17.76 18.38
CA TYR A 201 -45.54 -19.10 17.86
C TYR A 201 -44.24 -19.69 18.42
N LEU A 202 -43.15 -18.91 18.39
CA LEU A 202 -41.85 -19.34 18.92
C LEU A 202 -41.87 -19.56 20.42
N SER A 203 -42.55 -18.71 21.19
CA SER A 203 -42.72 -18.90 22.64
C SER A 203 -43.42 -20.22 22.96
N ARG A 204 -44.49 -20.56 22.23
CA ARG A 204 -45.20 -21.84 22.38
C ARG A 204 -44.30 -23.02 21.99
N LEU A 205 -43.60 -22.92 20.87
CA LEU A 205 -42.67 -23.95 20.40
C LEU A 205 -41.58 -24.24 21.45
N PHE A 206 -40.93 -23.21 21.99
CA PHE A 206 -39.91 -23.37 23.01
C PHE A 206 -40.47 -23.91 24.32
N TYR A 207 -41.68 -23.52 24.72
CA TYR A 207 -42.33 -24.06 25.91
C TYR A 207 -42.60 -25.58 25.80
N HIS A 208 -42.96 -26.05 24.60
CA HIS A 208 -43.14 -27.48 24.34
C HIS A 208 -41.83 -28.26 24.25
N LEU A 209 -40.77 -27.66 23.70
CA LEU A 209 -39.49 -28.35 23.47
C LEU A 209 -38.54 -28.31 24.67
N LEU A 210 -38.59 -27.26 25.49
CA LEU A 210 -37.68 -27.11 26.62
C LEU A 210 -38.26 -27.72 27.89
N PRO A 211 -37.46 -28.43 28.70
CA PRO A 211 -37.94 -29.01 29.94
C PRO A 211 -38.41 -27.91 30.92
N PRO A 212 -39.47 -28.15 31.71
CA PRO A 212 -40.10 -27.16 32.58
C PRO A 212 -39.22 -26.63 33.72
N LYS A 213 -37.97 -27.10 33.85
CA LYS A 213 -37.02 -26.69 34.90
C LYS A 213 -36.37 -25.31 34.67
N ARG A 214 -36.78 -24.54 33.66
CA ARG A 214 -36.25 -23.19 33.42
C ARG A 214 -37.28 -22.15 33.85
N GLU A 215 -37.11 -21.63 35.07
CA GLU A 215 -37.97 -20.59 35.67
C GLU A 215 -37.86 -19.21 34.99
N LYS A 216 -36.91 -19.02 34.08
CA LYS A 216 -36.72 -17.74 33.39
C LYS A 216 -37.59 -17.68 32.14
N ALA A 217 -38.49 -16.70 32.11
CA ALA A 217 -39.29 -16.39 30.93
C ALA A 217 -38.38 -16.16 29.71
N ILE A 218 -38.69 -16.82 28.59
CA ILE A 218 -37.96 -16.65 27.34
C ILE A 218 -38.39 -15.32 26.74
N ILE A 219 -37.47 -14.36 26.69
CA ILE A 219 -37.72 -13.04 26.09
C ILE A 219 -37.23 -13.07 24.65
N ILE A 220 -38.16 -12.91 23.71
CA ILE A 220 -37.86 -12.79 22.28
C ILE A 220 -37.93 -11.31 21.92
N ASN A 221 -36.77 -10.67 21.72
CA ASN A 221 -36.71 -9.23 21.42
C ASN A 221 -37.29 -8.90 20.04
N THR A 222 -36.86 -9.66 19.02
CA THR A 222 -37.27 -9.48 17.62
C THR A 222 -37.29 -10.83 16.92
N ALA A 223 -38.32 -11.09 16.13
CA ALA A 223 -38.39 -12.26 15.26
C ALA A 223 -38.77 -11.80 13.86
N THR A 224 -37.93 -12.12 12.87
CA THR A 224 -38.13 -11.73 11.48
C THR A 224 -37.87 -12.91 10.58
N ALA A 225 -38.76 -13.14 9.60
CA ALA A 225 -38.49 -14.09 8.53
C ALA A 225 -37.34 -13.55 7.67
N TYR A 226 -36.39 -14.42 7.30
CA TYR A 226 -35.36 -14.03 6.35
C TYR A 226 -36.00 -13.87 4.97
N PRO A 227 -35.70 -12.78 4.24
CA PRO A 227 -36.23 -12.61 2.89
C PRO A 227 -35.75 -13.79 2.03
N ASN A 228 -36.71 -14.57 1.51
CA ASN A 228 -36.44 -15.69 0.61
C ASN A 228 -35.81 -15.12 -0.67
N ARG A 229 -34.49 -15.31 -0.85
CA ARG A 229 -33.78 -14.90 -2.08
C ARG A 229 -34.30 -15.57 -3.35
N LEU A 230 -35.14 -16.59 -3.23
CA LEU A 230 -35.70 -17.34 -4.36
C LEU A 230 -36.93 -16.66 -5.00
N THR A 231 -37.68 -15.83 -4.28
CA THR A 231 -38.91 -15.23 -4.82
C THR A 231 -38.68 -13.95 -5.62
N SER A 232 -37.50 -13.32 -5.52
CA SER A 232 -37.20 -12.08 -6.25
C SER A 232 -36.84 -12.28 -7.74
N LYS A 233 -36.72 -13.51 -8.22
CA LYS A 233 -36.36 -13.80 -9.62
C LYS A 233 -37.55 -13.98 -10.58
N ILE A 234 -38.79 -13.97 -10.09
CA ILE A 234 -39.97 -14.36 -10.91
C ILE A 234 -40.70 -13.15 -11.56
N HIS A 235 -40.25 -11.91 -11.36
CA HIS A 235 -40.96 -10.72 -11.88
C HIS A 235 -40.25 -9.91 -12.97
N HIS A 236 -39.30 -10.50 -13.70
CA HIS A 236 -38.64 -9.82 -14.83
C HIS A 236 -38.72 -10.52 -16.19
N GLN A 237 -39.70 -11.41 -16.39
CA GLN A 237 -40.03 -11.90 -17.74
C GLN A 237 -41.50 -11.60 -18.04
N GLY A 238 -41.76 -10.49 -18.73
CA GLY A 238 -43.08 -10.22 -19.30
C GLY A 238 -43.48 -8.76 -19.35
N THR A 239 -42.79 -7.97 -20.19
CA THR A 239 -43.37 -6.93 -21.06
C THR A 239 -42.37 -6.62 -22.16
#